data_AF-A0A2U3P8Y1-F1
#
_entry.id   AF-A0A2U3P8Y1-F1
#
_cell.length_a   1.000
_cell.length_b   1.000
_cell.length_c   1.000
_cell.angle_alpha   90.00
_cell.angle_beta   90.00
_cell.angle_gamma   90.00
#
_symmetry.space_group_name_H-M   'P 1'
#
loop_
_entity.id
_entity.type
_entity.pdbx_description
1 polymer ?
#
loop_
_entity_poly.entity_id
_entity_poly.type
_entity_poly.pdbx_seq_one_letter_code
_entity_poly.pdbx_strand_id
1 'polypeptide(L)' 'MFAEKQLQEWWSRRSAQQRTQLKQAAQQTQLEPATVDLLFTTGCPVGPIGTQWPATQDPQWDWTWPSNVRTFITAQ' A
#
# COMPACT_ATOMS: atom_id res chain seq x y z
N MET A 1 16.92 -6.09 -9.30
CA MET A 1 15.80 -5.70 -8.42
C MET A 1 15.96 -4.24 -7.98
N PHE A 2 15.57 -3.26 -8.79
CA PHE A 2 15.63 -1.85 -8.37
C PHE A 2 14.52 -1.49 -7.37
N ALA A 3 13.36 -2.17 -7.46
CA ALA A 3 12.21 -1.93 -6.60
C ALA A 3 12.41 -2.38 -5.14
N GLU A 4 13.14 -3.48 -4.89
CA GLU A 4 13.30 -4.03 -3.54
C GLU A 4 14.15 -3.14 -2.63
N LYS A 5 15.29 -2.65 -3.13
CA LYS A 5 16.14 -1.69 -2.38
C LYS A 5 15.39 -0.40 -2.06
N GLN A 6 14.67 0.15 -3.04
CA GLN A 6 13.86 1.36 -2.83
C GLN A 6 12.73 1.13 -1.82
N LEU A 7 12.12 -0.06 -1.83
CA LEU A 7 11.06 -0.42 -0.88
C LEU A 7 11.62 -0.54 0.55
N GLN A 8 12.81 -1.12 0.69
CA GLN A 8 13.50 -1.23 1.98
C GLN A 8 13.92 0.14 2.53
N GLU A 9 14.43 1.02 1.68
CA GLU A 9 14.73 2.42 2.04
C GLU A 9 13.45 3.17 2.43
N TRP A 10 12.38 3.05 1.65
CA TRP A 10 11.09 3.66 1.95
C TRP A 10 10.54 3.18 3.30
N TRP A 11 10.64 1.88 3.59
CA TRP A 11 10.23 1.28 4.87
C TRP A 11 11.06 1.79 6.05
N SER A 12 12.37 1.92 5.87
CA SER A 12 13.28 2.41 6.91
C SER A 12 12.93 3.83 7.37
N ARG A 13 12.37 4.65 6.46
CA ARG A 13 11.94 6.03 6.73
C ARG A 13 10.54 6.13 7.36
N ARG A 14 9.80 5.02 7.48
CA ARG A 14 8.47 5.00 8.12
C ARG A 14 8.59 5.02 9.65
N SER A 15 7.71 5.76 10.31
CA SER A 15 7.58 5.73 11.76
C SER A 15 7.01 4.40 12.25
N ALA A 16 7.17 4.09 13.55
CA ALA A 16 6.60 2.88 14.15
C ALA A 16 5.08 2.79 13.94
N GLN A 17 4.36 3.91 14.10
CA GLN A 17 2.92 3.98 13.86
C GLN A 17 2.56 3.66 12.40
N GLN A 18 3.27 4.26 11.44
CA GLN A 18 3.04 4.00 10.00
C GLN A 18 3.31 2.54 9.66
N ARG A 19 4.37 1.95 10.22
CA ARG A 19 4.68 0.52 10.04
C ARG A 19 3.57 -0.37 10.60
N THR A 20 3.03 -0.05 11.77
CA THR A 20 1.89 -0.80 12.34
C THR A 20 0.67 -0.74 11.44
N GLN A 21 0.31 0.45 10.94
CA GLN A 21 -0.82 0.62 10.02
C GLN A 21 -0.61 -0.19 8.73
N LEU A 22 0.59 -0.13 8.13
CA LEU A 22 0.92 -0.88 6.92
C LEU A 22 0.87 -2.40 7.15
N LYS A 23 1.35 -2.89 8.30
CA LYS A 23 1.26 -4.32 8.67
C LYS A 23 -0.19 -4.78 8.83
N GLN A 24 -1.04 -3.98 9.48
CA GLN A 24 -2.47 -4.27 9.61
C GLN A 24 -3.15 -4.31 8.25
N ALA A 25 -2.90 -3.29 7.41
CA ALA A 25 -3.47 -3.24 6.07
C ALA A 25 -2.98 -4.38 5.18
N ALA A 26 -1.75 -4.89 5.35
CA ALA A 26 -1.25 -6.06 4.61
C ALA A 26 -2.01 -7.36 4.93
N GLN A 27 -2.73 -7.43 6.06
CA GLN A 27 -3.61 -8.56 6.37
C GLN A 27 -4.97 -8.46 5.68
N GLN A 28 -5.35 -7.26 5.24
CA GLN A 28 -6.60 -7.03 4.53
C GLN A 28 -6.43 -7.29 3.03
N THR A 29 -7.52 -7.70 2.37
CA THR A 29 -7.55 -7.87 0.92
C THR A 29 -7.61 -6.52 0.21
N GLN A 30 -8.36 -5.58 0.79
CA GLN A 30 -8.57 -4.23 0.28
C GLN A 30 -7.79 -3.22 1.13
N LEU A 31 -7.29 -2.18 0.47
CA LEU A 31 -6.63 -1.05 1.09
C LEU A 31 -7.67 0.01 1.47
N GLU A 32 -7.69 0.36 2.75
CA GLU A 32 -8.46 1.51 3.21
C GLU A 32 -7.90 2.83 2.63
N PRO A 33 -8.74 3.85 2.39
CA PRO A 33 -8.31 5.14 1.85
C PRO A 33 -7.15 5.77 2.62
N ALA A 34 -7.11 5.63 3.95
CA ALA A 34 -6.02 6.15 4.78
C ALA A 34 -4.68 5.46 4.50
N THR A 35 -4.69 4.18 4.13
CA THR A 35 -3.47 3.45 3.75
C THR A 35 -3.05 3.81 2.33
N VAL A 36 -4.01 4.02 1.43
CA VAL A 36 -3.73 4.53 0.07
C VAL A 36 -3.08 5.91 0.14
N ASP A 37 -3.65 6.83 0.93
CA ASP A 37 -3.08 8.16 1.16
C ASP A 37 -1.68 8.09 1.78
N LEU A 38 -1.47 7.18 2.75
CA LEU A 38 -0.15 6.92 3.30
C LEU A 38 0.84 6.47 2.21
N LEU A 39 0.46 5.57 1.30
CA LEU A 39 1.35 5.13 0.23
C LEU A 39 1.74 6.28 -0.72
N PHE A 40 0.78 7.15 -1.07
CA PHE A 40 1.03 8.30 -1.94
C PHE A 40 1.85 9.40 -1.26
N THR A 41 1.45 9.84 -0.07
CA THR A 41 2.14 10.91 0.69
C THR A 41 3.56 10.55 1.06
N THR A 42 3.84 9.25 1.22
CA THR A 42 5.16 8.75 1.57
C THR A 42 6.03 8.38 0.38
N GLY A 43 5.50 8.49 -0.84
CA GLY A 43 6.21 8.17 -2.07
C GLY A 43 6.62 6.69 -2.12
N CYS A 44 5.69 5.78 -1.83
CA CYS A 44 5.97 4.35 -1.98
C CYS A 44 6.42 4.04 -3.42
N PRO A 45 7.58 3.38 -3.62
CA PRO A 45 8.12 3.13 -4.96
C PRO A 45 7.27 2.17 -5.79
N VAL A 46 6.32 1.49 -5.16
CA VAL A 46 5.34 0.61 -5.82
C VAL A 46 3.95 1.04 -5.35
N GLY A 47 3.18 1.65 -6.26
CA GLY A 47 1.84 2.17 -5.96
C GLY A 47 0.78 1.07 -5.82
N PRO A 48 -0.35 1.37 -5.16
CA PRO A 48 -1.46 0.43 -5.03
C PRO A 48 -2.13 0.15 -6.38
N ILE A 49 -2.74 -1.02 -6.52
CA ILE A 49 -3.50 -1.41 -7.72
C ILE A 49 -4.96 -1.04 -7.50
N GLY A 50 -5.48 -0.10 -8.29
CA GLY A 50 -6.87 0.33 -8.23
C GLY A 50 -7.70 -0.30 -9.33
N THR A 51 -8.78 -0.97 -8.95
CA THR A 51 -9.83 -1.38 -9.89
C THR A 51 -10.98 -0.39 -9.77
N GLN A 52 -11.30 0.31 -10.86
CA GLN A 52 -12.48 1.16 -10.92
C GLN A 52 -13.69 0.32 -11.29
N TRP A 53 -14.68 0.25 -10.40
CA TRP A 53 -15.96 -0.35 -10.73
C TRP A 53 -16.88 0.69 -11.37
N PRO A 54 -17.52 0.38 -12.52
CA PRO A 54 -18.53 1.24 -13.10
C PRO A 54 -19.80 1.17 -12.24
N ALA A 55 -19.85 1.93 -11.16
CA ALA A 55 -21.08 2.17 -10.41
C ALA A 55 -21.77 3.41 -10.97
N THR A 56 -23.09 3.31 -11.13
CA THR A 56 -23.98 4.25 -11.83
C THR A 56 -24.13 5.64 -11.19
N GLN A 57 -23.47 5.91 -10.06
CA GLN A 57 -23.56 7.21 -9.37
C GLN A 57 -22.28 7.70 -8.68
N ASP A 58 -21.37 6.81 -8.25
CA ASP A 58 -20.07 7.19 -7.69
C ASP A 58 -19.00 6.19 -8.10
N PRO A 59 -17.88 6.60 -8.73
CA PRO A 59 -16.81 5.68 -9.09
C PRO A 59 -16.17 5.11 -7.82
N GLN A 60 -16.48 3.85 -7.49
CA GLN A 60 -15.82 3.13 -6.40
C GLN A 60 -14.50 2.56 -6.88
N TRP A 61 -13.43 2.98 -6.22
CA TRP A 61 -12.09 2.43 -6.41
C TRP A 61 -11.84 1.34 -5.38
N ASP A 62 -11.60 0.13 -5.87
CA ASP A 62 -11.18 -0.99 -5.05
C ASP A 62 -9.65 -1.08 -5.10
N TRP A 63 -8.99 -0.56 -4.07
CA TRP A 63 -7.54 -0.52 -3.98
C TRP A 63 -7.02 -1.81 -3.36
N THR A 64 -6.02 -2.41 -3.98
CA THR A 64 -5.39 -3.65 -3.51
C THR A 64 -3.88 -3.52 -3.46
N TRP A 65 -3.26 -4.36 -2.64
CA TRP A 65 -1.82 -4.44 -2.57
C TRP A 65 -1.22 -5.10 -3.82
N PRO A 66 -0.14 -4.53 -4.37
CA PRO A 66 0.77 -5.29 -5.20
C PRO A 66 1.35 -6.46 -4.41
N SER A 67 1.41 -7.65 -5.03
CA SER A 67 1.84 -8.89 -4.36
C SER A 67 3.24 -8.79 -3.74
N ASN A 68 4.18 -8.11 -4.41
CA ASN A 68 5.52 -7.87 -3.92
C ASN A 68 5.56 -6.97 -2.66
N VAL A 69 4.72 -5.93 -2.61
CA VAL A 69 4.65 -5.01 -1.46
C VAL A 69 4.02 -5.71 -0.25
N ARG A 70 2.94 -6.46 -0.48
CA ARG A 70 2.28 -7.24 0.59
C ARG A 70 3.23 -8.27 1.20
N THR A 71 3.96 -9.01 0.36
CA THR A 71 4.95 -10.00 0.80
C THR A 71 6.08 -9.32 1.56
N PHE A 72 6.60 -8.20 1.05
CA PHE A 72 7.66 -7.45 1.73
C PHE A 72 7.23 -7.00 3.13
N ILE A 73 6.04 -6.38 3.27
CA ILE A 73 5.54 -5.87 4.56
C ILE A 73 5.28 -7.01 5.55
N THR A 74 4.73 -8.13 5.08
CA THR A 74 4.44 -9.31 5.92
C THR A 74 5.72 -9.98 6.43
N ALA A 75 6.84 -9.81 5.74
CA ALA A 75 8.14 -10.35 6.13
C ALA A 75 8.92 -9.48 7.14
N GLN A 76 8.42 -8.28 7.52
CA GLN A 76 9.06 -7.34 8.45
C GLN A 76 8.65 -7.52 9.91
#